data_AF-A0A7C7JB96-F1
#
_entry.id   AF-A0A7C7JB96-F1
#
_cell.length_a   1.000
_cell.length_b   1.000
_cell.length_c   1.000
_cell.angle_alpha   90.00
_cell.angle_beta   90.00
_cell.angle_gamma   90.00
#
_symmetry.space_group_name_H-M   'P 1'
#
loop_
_entity.id
_entity.type
_entity.pdbx_description
1 polymer ?
#
loop_
_entity_poly.entity_id
_entity_poly.type
_entity_poly.pdbx_seq_one_letter_code
_entity_poly.pdbx_strand_id
1 'polypeptide(L)'
;MADTYKYEHYKSIPEPAEKVNAKKKKPKLMAVVDEDNCTGCQVCVPFCPVDCIETVPAEKYEIPIPPVQVRFDECIGCQICARVCTKLTWDAIRMLPTEEFETLYEYSVAE
;
A
#
# COMPACT_ATOMS: atom_id res chain seq x y z
N MET A 1 24.77 37.41 -8.06
CA MET A 1 25.13 36.11 -7.47
C MET A 1 23.95 35.60 -6.66
N ALA A 2 23.54 34.37 -6.96
CA ALA A 2 22.62 33.48 -6.24
C ALA A 2 21.15 33.91 -6.15
N ASP A 3 20.43 33.45 -7.17
CA ASP A 3 18.99 33.37 -7.32
C ASP A 3 18.28 32.95 -6.03
N THR A 4 17.20 33.65 -5.73
CA THR A 4 16.29 33.34 -4.63
C THR A 4 15.56 32.04 -4.94
N TYR A 5 16.15 30.89 -4.61
CA TYR A 5 15.49 29.59 -4.64
C TYR A 5 14.44 29.55 -3.51
N LYS A 6 13.25 30.08 -3.78
CA LYS A 6 12.05 29.72 -3.02
C LYS A 6 11.77 28.25 -3.28
N TYR A 7 12.33 27.37 -2.46
CA TYR A 7 11.88 25.99 -2.39
C TYR A 7 10.49 25.99 -1.74
N GLU A 8 9.46 26.08 -2.58
CA GLU A 8 8.08 25.70 -2.22
C GLU A 8 8.04 24.17 -2.01
N HIS A 9 8.68 23.72 -0.95
CA HIS A 9 8.85 22.29 -0.65
C HIS A 9 7.57 21.66 -0.08
N TYR A 10 6.62 22.46 0.39
CA TYR A 10 5.34 21.97 0.88
C TYR A 10 4.26 22.19 -0.17
N LYS A 11 4.28 21.37 -1.22
CA LYS A 11 3.06 21.14 -1.98
C LYS A 11 2.13 20.39 -1.02
N SER A 12 1.21 21.12 -0.39
CA SER A 12 0.18 20.55 0.48
C SER A 12 -0.37 19.31 -0.21
N ILE A 13 -0.24 18.16 0.46
CA ILE A 13 -0.76 16.90 -0.06
C ILE A 13 -2.23 17.16 -0.39
N PRO A 14 -2.65 16.97 -1.66
CA PRO A 14 -4.03 17.20 -2.05
C PRO A 14 -4.93 16.33 -1.17
N GLU A 15 -6.07 16.90 -0.78
CA GLU A 15 -7.04 16.23 0.08
C GLU A 15 -7.32 14.82 -0.44
N PRO A 16 -7.28 13.79 0.42
CA PRO A 16 -7.49 12.41 0.00
C PRO A 16 -8.83 12.31 -0.70
N ALA A 17 -8.82 11.72 -1.90
CA ALA A 17 -9.99 11.69 -2.76
C ALA A 17 -11.17 11.01 -2.04
N GLU A 18 -12.27 11.75 -1.84
CA GLU A 18 -13.51 11.29 -1.18
C GLU A 18 -14.23 10.14 -1.91
N LYS A 19 -13.67 9.61 -3.00
CA LYS A 19 -14.31 8.59 -3.84
C LYS A 19 -13.31 7.50 -4.20
N VAL A 20 -13.51 6.35 -3.56
CA VAL A 20 -12.93 5.05 -3.92
C VAL A 20 -13.17 4.82 -5.41
N ASN A 21 -12.09 4.84 -6.19
CA ASN A 21 -12.17 4.62 -7.63
C ASN A 21 -12.39 3.12 -7.88
N ALA A 22 -13.62 2.73 -8.21
CA ALA A 22 -13.94 1.35 -8.59
C ALA A 22 -13.09 0.92 -9.79
N LYS A 23 -12.36 -0.18 -9.65
CA LYS A 23 -11.51 -0.72 -10.72
C LYS A 23 -12.36 -1.14 -11.91
N LYS A 24 -11.97 -0.72 -13.12
CA LYS A 24 -12.59 -1.19 -14.37
C LYS A 24 -12.13 -2.59 -14.81
N LYS A 25 -11.10 -3.17 -14.16
CA LYS A 25 -10.50 -4.43 -14.58
C LYS A 25 -9.85 -5.17 -13.40
N LYS A 26 -10.02 -6.49 -13.37
CA LYS A 26 -9.35 -7.37 -12.41
C LYS A 26 -7.82 -7.24 -12.58
N PRO A 27 -7.07 -6.90 -11.51
CA PRO A 27 -5.61 -6.96 -11.56
C PRO A 27 -5.17 -8.41 -11.77
N LYS A 28 -3.95 -8.63 -12.25
CA LYS A 28 -3.36 -9.98 -12.37
C LYS A 28 -2.62 -10.41 -11.10
N LEU A 29 -2.22 -9.43 -10.30
CA LEU A 29 -1.37 -9.60 -9.12
C LEU A 29 -1.96 -8.79 -7.98
N MET A 30 -1.85 -9.32 -6.77
CA MET A 30 -2.35 -8.76 -5.52
C MET A 30 -1.21 -8.65 -4.52
N ALA A 31 -1.09 -7.49 -3.88
CA ALA A 31 -0.13 -7.28 -2.82
C ALA A 31 -0.68 -7.81 -1.50
N VAL A 32 0.03 -8.73 -0.86
CA VAL A 32 -0.27 -9.30 0.44
C VAL A 32 0.85 -8.93 1.41
N VAL A 33 0.47 -8.38 2.56
CA VAL A 33 1.42 -8.00 3.62
C VAL A 33 1.60 -9.19 4.55
N ASP A 34 2.86 -9.52 4.80
CA ASP A 34 3.27 -10.51 5.79
C ASP A 34 3.44 -9.78 7.14
N GLU A 35 2.53 -10.05 8.07
CA GLU A 35 2.45 -9.33 9.36
C GLU A 35 3.67 -9.58 10.26
N ASP A 36 4.29 -10.76 10.18
CA ASP A 36 5.50 -11.11 10.94
C ASP A 36 6.73 -10.29 10.51
N ASN A 37 6.84 -9.96 9.21
CA ASN A 37 7.97 -9.21 8.66
C ASN A 37 7.70 -7.71 8.51
N CYS A 38 6.46 -7.26 8.68
CA CYS A 38 6.10 -5.86 8.48
C CYS A 38 6.32 -5.03 9.76
N THR A 39 7.21 -4.05 9.68
CA THR A 39 7.46 -3.09 10.79
C THR A 39 6.55 -1.88 10.80
N GLY A 40 5.55 -1.83 9.92
CA GLY A 40 4.69 -0.64 9.85
C GLY A 40 5.46 0.65 9.55
N CYS A 41 6.57 0.60 8.80
CA CYS A 41 7.40 1.78 8.48
C CYS A 41 6.70 2.84 7.62
N GLN A 42 5.51 2.52 7.09
CA GLN A 42 4.62 3.39 6.30
C GLN A 42 5.25 3.96 5.02
N VAL A 43 6.45 3.53 4.63
CA VAL A 43 7.12 4.05 3.44
C VAL A 43 6.37 3.68 2.17
N CYS A 44 5.69 2.53 2.14
CA CYS A 44 4.92 2.08 0.98
C CYS A 44 3.66 2.91 0.71
N VAL A 45 3.11 3.62 1.70
CA VAL A 45 1.87 4.42 1.59
C VAL A 45 1.99 5.52 0.53
N PRO A 46 2.94 6.48 0.62
CA PRO A 46 3.06 7.56 -0.36
C PRO A 46 3.45 7.11 -1.78
N PHE A 47 3.95 5.89 -1.95
CA PHE A 47 4.29 5.35 -3.28
C PHE A 47 3.14 4.58 -3.93
N CYS A 48 2.03 4.37 -3.21
CA CYS A 48 0.89 3.68 -3.77
C CYS A 48 0.12 4.61 -4.73
N PRO A 49 -0.01 4.26 -6.03
CA PRO A 49 -0.65 5.14 -7.02
C PRO A 49 -2.17 5.30 -6.82
N VAL A 50 -2.77 4.40 -6.05
CA VAL A 50 -4.21 4.36 -5.74
C VAL A 50 -4.45 4.51 -4.23
N ASP A 51 -3.40 4.81 -3.46
CA ASP A 51 -3.45 5.00 -2.00
C ASP A 51 -4.17 3.88 -1.22
N CYS A 52 -4.08 2.63 -1.70
CA CYS A 52 -4.79 1.49 -1.14
C CYS A 52 -4.10 0.86 0.10
N ILE A 53 -3.19 1.55 0.76
CA ILE A 53 -2.41 1.01 1.90
C ILE A 53 -2.65 1.88 3.12
N GLU A 54 -3.09 1.27 4.21
CA GLU A 54 -3.42 1.94 5.46
C GLU A 54 -2.69 1.30 6.65
N THR A 55 -2.48 2.07 7.71
CA THR A 55 -1.86 1.59 8.93
C THR A 55 -2.92 1.07 9.89
N VAL A 56 -2.69 -0.10 10.48
CA VAL A 56 -3.61 -0.64 11.49
C VAL A 56 -3.39 0.10 12.81
N PRO A 57 -4.46 0.49 13.52
CA PRO A 57 -4.31 1.08 14.85
C PRO A 57 -3.78 0.05 15.85
N ALA A 58 -2.92 0.50 16.77
CA ALA A 58 -2.22 -0.34 17.75
C ALA A 58 -3.15 -1.08 18.73
N GLU A 59 -4.44 -0.76 18.76
CA GLU A 59 -5.44 -1.44 19.58
C GLU A 59 -5.82 -2.84 19.07
N LYS A 60 -5.59 -3.16 17.79
CA LYS A 60 -5.99 -4.44 17.18
C LYS A 60 -4.98 -5.57 17.41
N TYR A 61 -3.71 -5.22 17.63
CA TYR A 61 -2.62 -6.16 17.85
C TYR A 61 -1.83 -5.66 19.05
N GLU A 62 -1.71 -6.47 20.10
CA GLU A 62 -0.94 -6.17 21.33
C GLU A 62 0.59 -6.19 21.08
N ILE A 63 1.03 -5.65 19.94
CA ILE A 63 2.39 -5.67 19.41
C ILE A 63 2.92 -4.22 19.37
N PRO A 64 4.18 -3.97 19.74
CA PRO A 64 4.75 -2.62 19.82
C PRO A 64 4.73 -1.81 18.51
N ILE A 65 4.64 -2.44 17.34
CA ILE A 65 4.58 -1.74 16.06
C ILE A 65 3.58 -2.46 15.14
N PRO A 66 2.42 -1.87 14.83
CA PRO A 66 1.39 -2.52 14.03
C PRO A 66 1.77 -2.55 12.53
N PRO A 67 1.45 -3.63 11.81
CA PRO A 67 1.71 -3.74 10.38
C PRO A 67 0.78 -2.83 9.56
N VAL A 68 1.14 -2.63 8.30
CA VAL A 68 0.23 -1.99 7.32
C VAL A 68 -0.76 -3.03 6.76
N GLN A 69 -1.95 -2.59 6.40
CA GLN A 69 -2.96 -3.38 5.69
C GLN A 69 -3.22 -2.79 4.30
N VAL A 70 -3.45 -3.68 3.33
CA VAL A 70 -3.74 -3.30 1.95
C VAL A 70 -5.22 -3.54 1.70
N ARG A 71 -5.92 -2.51 1.18
CA ARG A 71 -7.28 -2.64 0.69
C ARG A 71 -7.28 -3.36 -0.66
N PHE A 72 -7.74 -4.61 -0.65
CA PHE A 72 -7.69 -5.50 -1.81
C PHE A 72 -8.63 -5.03 -2.94
N ASP A 73 -9.74 -4.38 -2.61
CA ASP A 73 -10.69 -3.81 -3.56
C ASP A 73 -10.08 -2.68 -4.41
N GLU A 74 -9.14 -1.91 -3.86
CA GLU A 74 -8.45 -0.80 -4.56
C GLU A 74 -7.08 -1.18 -5.15
N CYS A 75 -6.43 -2.24 -4.66
CA CYS A 75 -5.10 -2.66 -5.13
C CYS A 75 -5.05 -3.05 -6.64
N ILE A 76 -4.44 -2.22 -7.48
CA ILE A 76 -4.31 -2.49 -8.93
C ILE A 76 -3.17 -3.45 -9.31
N GLY A 77 -2.40 -3.96 -8.35
CA GLY A 77 -1.31 -4.89 -8.62
C GLY A 77 -0.08 -4.25 -9.29
N CYS A 78 0.16 -2.95 -9.06
CA CYS A 78 1.27 -2.20 -9.68
C CYS A 78 2.68 -2.62 -9.21
N GLN A 79 2.80 -3.44 -8.15
CA GLN A 79 4.06 -3.95 -7.56
C GLN A 79 5.00 -2.89 -6.96
N ILE A 80 4.61 -1.61 -6.91
CA ILE A 80 5.46 -0.53 -6.41
C ILE A 80 5.73 -0.72 -4.91
N CYS A 81 4.72 -1.10 -4.14
CA CYS A 81 4.85 -1.36 -2.71
C CYS A 81 5.87 -2.47 -2.41
N ALA A 82 5.82 -3.61 -3.09
CA ALA A 82 6.78 -4.71 -2.94
C ALA A 82 8.22 -4.27 -3.30
N ARG A 83 8.38 -3.47 -4.37
CA ARG A 83 9.70 -2.96 -4.79
C ARG A 83 10.29 -1.95 -3.81
N VAL A 84 9.45 -1.16 -3.15
CA VAL A 84 9.90 -0.21 -2.11
C VAL A 84 10.24 -0.95 -0.82
N CYS A 85 9.45 -1.97 -0.45
CA CYS A 85 9.65 -2.79 0.73
C CYS A 85 10.99 -3.55 0.68
N THR A 86 11.27 -4.24 -0.44
CA THR A 86 12.54 -4.95 -0.69
C THR A 86 13.78 -4.06 -0.64
N LYS A 87 13.66 -2.78 -1.00
CA LYS A 87 14.80 -1.87 -1.12
C LYS A 87 15.21 -1.19 0.18
N LEU A 88 14.31 -1.08 1.16
CA LEU A 88 14.51 -0.18 2.29
C LEU A 88 14.71 -0.89 3.61
N THR A 89 13.90 -1.90 3.92
CA THR A 89 13.88 -2.44 5.29
C THR A 89 13.72 -3.95 5.32
N TRP A 90 12.57 -4.51 4.94
CA TRP A 90 12.30 -5.96 4.99
C TRP A 90 11.35 -6.34 3.84
N ASP A 91 11.50 -7.53 3.25
CA ASP A 91 10.68 -8.04 2.14
C ASP A 91 9.29 -8.49 2.61
N ALA A 92 8.53 -7.58 3.22
CA ALA A 92 7.28 -7.87 3.92
C ALA A 92 6.03 -7.85 3.03
N ILE A 93 6.15 -7.54 1.74
CA ILE A 93 5.02 -7.47 0.80
C ILE A 93 5.23 -8.48 -0.31
N ARG A 94 4.43 -9.55 -0.30
CA ARG A 94 4.43 -10.59 -1.33
C ARG A 94 3.40 -10.27 -2.40
N MET A 95 3.75 -10.54 -3.65
CA MET A 95 2.83 -10.42 -4.78
C MET A 95 2.30 -11.81 -5.13
N LEU A 96 1.00 -12.03 -4.94
CA LEU A 96 0.31 -13.27 -5.34
C LEU A 96 -0.50 -13.01 -6.62
N PRO A 97 -0.60 -13.97 -7.55
CA PRO A 97 -1.55 -13.84 -8.65
C PRO A 97 -2.98 -13.87 -8.12
N THR A 98 -3.87 -13.19 -8.82
CA THR A 98 -5.25 -12.98 -8.35
C THR A 98 -6.01 -14.29 -8.17
N GLU A 99 -5.74 -15.31 -8.99
CA GLU A 99 -6.30 -16.66 -8.85
C GLU A 99 -5.90 -17.35 -7.53
N GLU A 100 -4.63 -17.22 -7.11
CA GLU A 100 -4.16 -17.78 -5.85
C GLU A 100 -4.68 -16.96 -4.67
N PHE A 101 -4.79 -15.64 -4.84
CA PHE A 101 -5.35 -14.78 -3.80
C PHE A 101 -6.83 -15.07 -3.53
N GLU A 102 -7.65 -15.23 -4.58
CA GLU A 102 -9.07 -15.55 -4.46
C GLU A 102 -9.30 -16.92 -3.79
N THR A 103 -8.40 -17.88 -4.00
CA THR A 103 -8.49 -19.22 -3.39
C THR A 103 -8.00 -19.24 -1.94
N LEU A 104 -6.94 -18.51 -1.60
CA LEU A 104 -6.37 -18.47 -0.24
C LEU A 104 -7.21 -17.65 0.74
N TYR A 105 -7.85 -16.59 0.27
CA TYR A 105 -8.57 -15.64 1.11
C TYR A 105 -10.10 -15.70 0.95
N GLU A 106 -10.63 -16.60 0.09
CA GLU A 106 -12.05 -16.70 -0.24
C GLU A 106 -12.69 -15.32 -0.52
N TYR A 107 -11.94 -14.42 -1.16
CA TYR A 107 -12.31 -13.02 -1.35
C TYR A 107 -12.35 -12.66 -2.84
N SER A 108 -13.51 -12.18 -3.31
CA SER A 108 -13.68 -11.73 -4.69
C SER A 108 -13.11 -10.32 -4.87
N VAL A 109 -11.97 -10.20 -5.55
CA VAL A 109 -11.29 -8.91 -5.79
C VAL A 109 -12.03 -8.03 -6.83
N ALA A 110 -13.09 -8.56 -7.46
CA ALA A 110 -13.84 -7.83 -8.48
C ALA A 110 -15.26 -8.38 -8.72
N GLU A 111 -16.23 -7.48 -8.57
CA GLU A 111 -17.34 -7.33 -9.50
C GLU A 111 -17.03 -6.20 -10.50
#